data_AF-A0A5K3FTP0-F1
#
_entry.id   AF-A0A5K3FTP0-F1
#
_cell.length_a   1.000
_cell.length_b   1.000
_cell.length_c   1.000
_cell.angle_alpha   90.00
_cell.angle_beta   90.00
_cell.angle_gamma   90.00
#
_symmetry.space_group_name_H-M   'P 1'
#
loop_
_entity.id
_entity.type
_entity.pdbx_description
1 polymer ?
#
loop_
_entity_poly.entity_id
_entity_poly.type
_entity_poly.pdbx_seq_one_letter_code
_entity_poly.pdbx_strand_id
1 'polypeptide(L)'
;NFSSPFANLVCDDYDSVIKVLRYARKEFAETLSAFEYMDQGALGVAERELYMKLPIPFNHYGTVRRKKFHAIFMEVSSSASNKQSSNVMTSFIDKVRNLGLCCYGMSSQDKQESEKLWGPRRSVITACKATGTVFKFDLTITPEQLPELVHLLESVSASDRTLASGDGKVQRVPDGPANAARIKDLFVFGQLPTGSIHVVATVEPGTCDLARASLLGVHQTPACVTRLKMALYNWLRMRKTSPFSRLLSLSKISDEQITQWTHQPDWDEHRFQGFPSRDLQLSIKKAWDPKGIMNPYKSWSFIDT
;
A
#
# COMPACT_ATOMS: atom_id res chain seq x y z
N ASN A 1 -26.20 -16.55 -13.80
CA ASN A 1 -25.36 -16.00 -12.71
C ASN A 1 -23.91 -16.16 -13.06
N PHE A 2 -23.28 -15.09 -13.56
CA PHE A 2 -21.85 -15.05 -13.84
C PHE A 2 -21.14 -14.74 -12.51
N SER A 3 -20.50 -15.73 -11.89
CA SER A 3 -19.48 -15.47 -10.87
C SER A 3 -18.14 -15.48 -11.56
N SER A 4 -17.35 -14.41 -11.41
CA SER A 4 -15.95 -14.41 -11.85
C SER A 4 -15.14 -15.31 -10.93
N PRO A 5 -14.37 -16.28 -11.44
CA PRO A 5 -13.46 -17.04 -10.60
C PRO A 5 -12.40 -16.13 -9.98
N PHE A 6 -12.21 -16.30 -8.68
CA PHE A 6 -11.20 -15.61 -7.90
C PHE A 6 -10.14 -16.61 -7.43
N ALA A 7 -8.90 -16.17 -7.32
CA ALA A 7 -7.82 -16.98 -6.76
C ALA A 7 -6.92 -16.18 -5.82
N ASN A 8 -6.41 -16.87 -4.81
CA ASN A 8 -5.35 -16.38 -3.95
C ASN A 8 -4.13 -17.30 -4.07
N LEU A 9 -2.96 -16.72 -4.30
CA LEU A 9 -1.67 -17.41 -4.40
C LEU A 9 -0.70 -16.85 -3.36
N VAL A 10 0.16 -17.70 -2.82
CA VAL A 10 1.26 -17.30 -1.92
C VAL A 10 2.59 -17.65 -2.53
N CYS A 11 3.45 -16.64 -2.65
CA CYS A 11 4.82 -16.75 -3.14
C CYS A 11 5.81 -16.50 -2.00
N ASP A 12 6.97 -17.15 -2.09
CA ASP A 12 8.05 -17.06 -1.10
C ASP A 12 8.99 -15.87 -1.33
N ASP A 13 8.96 -15.29 -2.52
CA ASP A 13 9.87 -14.23 -2.95
C ASP A 13 9.24 -13.35 -4.06
N TYR A 14 9.84 -12.19 -4.31
CA TYR A 14 9.35 -11.22 -5.29
C TYR A 14 9.54 -11.64 -6.74
N ASP A 15 10.60 -12.39 -7.07
CA ASP A 15 10.84 -12.85 -8.43
C ASP A 15 9.73 -13.79 -8.88
N SER A 16 9.29 -14.65 -7.96
CA SER A 16 8.14 -15.51 -8.11
C SER A 16 6.85 -14.70 -8.37
N VAL A 17 6.60 -13.63 -7.60
CA VAL A 17 5.46 -12.72 -7.83
C VAL A 17 5.49 -12.11 -9.24
N ILE A 18 6.63 -11.59 -9.67
CA ILE A 18 6.80 -10.99 -11.00
C ILE A 18 6.62 -12.03 -12.11
N LYS A 19 7.14 -13.25 -11.93
CA LYS A 19 6.95 -14.35 -12.87
C LYS A 19 5.48 -14.77 -12.96
N VAL A 20 4.78 -14.89 -11.82
CA VAL A 20 3.34 -15.20 -11.79
C VAL A 20 2.55 -14.13 -12.55
N LEU A 21 2.86 -12.84 -12.38
CA LEU A 21 2.24 -11.76 -13.17
C LEU A 21 2.47 -11.95 -14.68
N ARG A 22 3.70 -12.31 -15.09
CA ARG A 22 4.01 -12.56 -16.52
C ARG A 22 3.24 -13.76 -17.07
N TYR A 23 3.10 -14.83 -16.29
CA TYR A 23 2.29 -15.98 -16.67
C TYR A 23 0.80 -15.63 -16.74
N ALA A 24 0.27 -14.91 -15.75
CA ALA A 24 -1.14 -14.50 -15.71
C ALA A 24 -1.50 -13.62 -16.92
N ARG A 25 -0.63 -12.67 -17.29
CA ARG A 25 -0.81 -11.84 -18.49
C ARG A 25 -0.84 -12.67 -19.78
N LYS A 26 -0.01 -13.71 -19.88
CA LYS A 26 0.03 -14.59 -21.06
C LYS A 26 -1.18 -15.52 -21.13
N GLU A 27 -1.64 -16.02 -20.00
CA GLU A 27 -2.72 -17.02 -19.93
C GLU A 27 -4.11 -16.38 -20.07
N PHE A 28 -4.34 -15.28 -19.35
CA PHE A 28 -5.67 -14.67 -19.24
C PHE A 28 -5.84 -13.44 -20.13
N ALA A 29 -4.74 -12.78 -20.53
CA ALA A 29 -4.75 -11.61 -21.41
C ALA A 29 -5.86 -10.59 -21.03
N GLU A 30 -6.81 -10.34 -21.92
CA GLU A 30 -7.92 -9.40 -21.73
C GLU A 30 -8.93 -9.81 -20.65
N THR A 31 -8.97 -11.09 -20.28
CA THR A 31 -9.89 -11.60 -19.27
C THR A 31 -9.39 -11.43 -17.83
N LEU A 32 -8.11 -11.06 -17.63
CA LEU A 32 -7.57 -10.77 -16.31
C LEU A 32 -8.14 -9.44 -15.81
N SER A 33 -9.15 -9.50 -14.94
CA SER A 33 -9.85 -8.31 -14.45
C SER A 33 -9.21 -7.71 -13.20
N ALA A 34 -8.55 -8.53 -12.38
CA ALA A 34 -7.78 -8.05 -11.23
C ALA A 34 -6.50 -8.86 -11.01
N PHE A 35 -5.43 -8.18 -10.59
CA PHE A 35 -4.22 -8.77 -10.04
C PHE A 35 -3.68 -7.82 -8.97
N GLU A 36 -3.95 -8.14 -7.72
CA GLU A 36 -3.58 -7.36 -6.55
C GLU A 36 -2.48 -8.09 -5.77
N TYR A 37 -1.58 -7.32 -5.19
CA TYR A 37 -0.47 -7.78 -4.37
C TYR A 37 -0.67 -7.28 -2.93
N MET A 38 -0.37 -8.12 -1.95
CA MET A 38 -0.22 -7.73 -0.54
C MET A 38 1.00 -8.44 0.06
N ASP A 39 1.82 -7.69 0.81
CA ASP A 39 2.86 -8.32 1.61
C ASP A 39 2.29 -8.95 2.91
N GLN A 40 3.17 -9.66 3.64
CA GLN A 40 2.83 -10.26 4.92
C GLN A 40 2.37 -9.25 5.98
N GLY A 41 2.89 -8.02 5.97
CA GLY A 41 2.52 -6.98 6.95
C GLY A 41 1.08 -6.53 6.75
N ALA A 42 0.69 -6.26 5.50
CA ALA A 42 -0.66 -5.87 5.11
C ALA A 42 -1.70 -6.92 5.55
N LEU A 43 -1.38 -8.19 5.33
CA LEU A 43 -2.21 -9.31 5.74
C LEU A 43 -2.26 -9.51 7.26
N GLY A 44 -1.12 -9.34 7.93
CA GLY A 44 -1.02 -9.45 9.38
C GLY A 44 -1.86 -8.39 10.10
N VAL A 45 -1.94 -7.17 9.58
CA VAL A 45 -2.82 -6.12 10.15
C VAL A 45 -4.29 -6.50 9.98
N ALA A 46 -4.70 -6.98 8.80
CA ALA A 46 -6.08 -7.42 8.57
C ALA A 46 -6.49 -8.59 9.48
N GLU A 47 -5.61 -9.56 9.67
CA GLU A 47 -5.83 -10.67 10.60
C GLU A 47 -5.93 -10.19 12.06
N ARG A 48 -4.95 -9.39 12.50
CA ARG A 48 -4.80 -8.96 13.89
C ARG A 48 -5.93 -8.04 14.35
N GLU A 49 -6.26 -7.03 13.55
CA GLU A 49 -7.18 -5.96 13.97
C GLU A 49 -8.64 -6.29 13.67
N LEU A 50 -8.91 -7.15 12.68
CA LEU A 50 -10.28 -7.55 12.31
C LEU A 50 -10.60 -9.01 12.66
N TYR A 51 -9.70 -9.71 13.35
CA TYR A 51 -9.83 -11.14 13.68
C TYR A 51 -10.16 -12.00 12.46
N MET A 52 -9.65 -11.60 11.30
CA MET A 52 -9.98 -12.22 10.03
C MET A 52 -9.16 -13.49 9.82
N LYS A 53 -9.83 -14.63 9.64
CA LYS A 53 -9.16 -15.85 9.20
C LYS A 53 -8.62 -15.65 7.78
N LEU A 54 -7.30 -15.57 7.62
CA LEU A 54 -6.77 -15.41 6.28
C LEU A 54 -6.97 -16.68 5.45
N PRO A 55 -7.28 -16.54 4.15
CA PRO A 55 -7.46 -17.66 3.23
C PRO A 55 -6.13 -18.22 2.72
N ILE A 56 -5.13 -18.31 3.60
CA ILE A 56 -3.79 -18.83 3.32
C ILE A 56 -3.37 -19.73 4.48
N PRO A 57 -2.68 -20.86 4.22
CA PRO A 57 -2.30 -21.78 5.27
C PRO A 57 -1.17 -21.17 6.10
N PHE A 58 -1.47 -20.79 7.33
CA PHE A 58 -0.47 -20.33 8.30
C PHE A 58 0.43 -21.44 8.85
N ASN A 59 0.01 -22.70 8.69
CA ASN A 59 0.64 -23.85 9.35
C ASN A 59 1.97 -24.34 8.74
N HIS A 60 2.53 -23.66 7.73
CA HIS A 60 3.89 -23.97 7.27
C HIS A 60 5.02 -23.26 8.03
N TYR A 61 4.70 -22.40 9.02
CA TYR A 61 5.68 -21.56 9.71
C TYR A 61 5.74 -21.78 11.23
N GLY A 62 5.80 -23.04 11.65
CA GLY A 62 6.17 -23.41 13.01
C GLY A 62 7.60 -22.95 13.34
N THR A 63 7.73 -22.15 14.41
CA THR A 63 8.89 -22.02 15.31
C THR A 63 10.29 -21.69 14.80
N VAL A 64 10.52 -21.52 13.49
CA VAL A 64 11.80 -21.01 12.96
C VAL A 64 11.49 -19.82 12.06
N ARG A 65 12.11 -18.66 12.34
CA ARG A 65 12.03 -17.37 11.63
C ARG A 65 11.06 -17.40 10.44
N ARG A 66 9.82 -16.94 10.64
CA ARG A 66 8.79 -16.87 9.58
C ARG A 66 9.43 -16.32 8.31
N LYS A 67 9.57 -17.15 7.27
CA LYS A 67 9.99 -16.67 5.95
C LYS A 67 8.94 -15.67 5.49
N LYS A 68 9.38 -14.54 4.94
CA LYS A 68 8.46 -13.55 4.38
C LYS A 68 7.68 -14.22 3.26
N PHE A 69 6.39 -13.92 3.17
CA PHE A 69 5.55 -14.41 2.10
C PHE A 69 4.79 -13.25 1.46
N HIS A 70 4.32 -13.50 0.25
CA HIS A 70 3.69 -12.52 -0.62
C HIS A 70 2.38 -13.11 -1.14
N ALA A 71 1.28 -12.40 -0.94
CA ALA A 71 -0.02 -12.83 -1.45
C ALA A 71 -0.38 -12.11 -2.74
N ILE A 72 -0.95 -12.87 -3.67
CA ILE A 72 -1.47 -12.40 -4.94
C ILE A 72 -2.94 -12.77 -5.00
N PHE A 73 -3.78 -11.79 -5.27
CA PHE A 73 -5.21 -11.95 -5.46
C PHE A 73 -5.55 -11.70 -6.92
N MET A 74 -6.20 -12.65 -7.57
CA MET A 74 -6.52 -12.59 -8.99
C MET A 74 -8.00 -12.79 -9.24
N GLU A 75 -8.54 -12.05 -10.19
CA GLU A 75 -9.90 -12.24 -10.69
C GLU A 75 -9.86 -12.33 -12.21
N VAL A 76 -10.65 -13.25 -12.77
CA VAL A 76 -10.81 -13.41 -14.20
C VAL A 76 -12.28 -13.19 -14.56
N SER A 77 -12.52 -12.31 -15.52
CA SER A 77 -13.85 -12.01 -16.04
C SER A 77 -13.89 -12.37 -17.52
N SER A 78 -14.71 -13.37 -17.86
CA SER A 78 -14.83 -13.91 -19.20
C SER A 78 -16.29 -14.13 -19.56
N SER A 79 -16.61 -14.06 -20.85
CA SER A 79 -17.91 -14.45 -21.40
C SER A 79 -18.12 -15.97 -21.42
N ALA A 80 -17.06 -16.75 -21.20
CA ALA A 80 -17.14 -18.20 -21.07
C ALA A 80 -17.97 -18.63 -19.85
N SER A 81 -18.42 -19.88 -19.84
CA SER A 81 -19.16 -20.41 -18.70
C SER A 81 -18.31 -20.38 -17.43
N ASN A 82 -18.95 -20.19 -16.27
CA ASN A 82 -18.26 -20.18 -14.97
C ASN A 82 -17.38 -21.43 -14.77
N LYS A 83 -17.90 -22.62 -15.15
CA LYS A 83 -17.15 -23.87 -15.07
C LYS A 83 -15.88 -23.85 -15.93
N GLN A 84 -15.94 -23.31 -17.14
CA GLN A 84 -14.75 -23.20 -18.00
C GLN A 84 -13.73 -22.23 -17.39
N SER A 85 -14.18 -21.03 -16.98
CA SER A 85 -13.30 -20.03 -16.37
C SER A 85 -12.64 -20.55 -15.08
N SER A 86 -13.38 -21.27 -14.24
CA SER A 86 -12.83 -21.93 -13.05
C SER A 86 -11.83 -23.02 -13.40
N ASN A 87 -12.09 -23.85 -14.42
CA ASN A 87 -11.13 -24.88 -14.86
C ASN A 87 -9.83 -24.28 -15.37
N VAL A 88 -9.89 -23.17 -16.12
CA VAL A 88 -8.70 -22.44 -16.59
C VAL A 88 -7.94 -21.86 -15.41
N MET A 89 -8.64 -21.25 -14.44
CA MET A 89 -8.01 -20.75 -13.21
C MET A 89 -7.31 -21.86 -12.42
N THR A 90 -7.96 -23.00 -12.19
CA THR A 90 -7.35 -24.15 -11.50
C THR A 90 -6.13 -24.67 -12.26
N SER A 91 -6.22 -24.80 -13.59
CA SER A 91 -5.11 -25.24 -14.43
C SER A 91 -3.93 -24.27 -14.37
N PHE A 92 -4.20 -22.96 -14.32
CA PHE A 92 -3.19 -21.93 -14.12
C PHE A 92 -2.49 -22.05 -12.77
N ILE A 93 -3.26 -22.22 -11.69
CA ILE A 93 -2.72 -22.41 -10.33
C ILE A 93 -1.81 -23.63 -10.28
N ASP A 94 -2.25 -24.76 -10.85
CA ASP A 94 -1.44 -25.98 -10.91
C ASP A 94 -0.15 -25.78 -11.72
N LYS A 95 -0.24 -25.06 -12.84
CA LYS A 95 0.93 -24.71 -13.65
C LYS A 95 1.95 -23.88 -12.88
N VAL A 96 1.54 -22.78 -12.22
CA VAL A 96 2.49 -21.93 -11.47
C VAL A 96 3.06 -22.64 -10.25
N ARG A 97 2.28 -23.52 -9.62
CA ARG A 97 2.73 -24.37 -8.51
C ARG A 97 3.75 -25.42 -8.95
N ASN A 98 3.51 -26.10 -10.09
CA ASN A 98 4.44 -27.07 -10.66
C ASN A 98 5.76 -26.43 -11.12
N LEU A 99 5.72 -25.15 -11.50
CA LEU A 99 6.92 -24.34 -11.79
C LEU A 99 7.65 -23.85 -10.52
N GLY A 100 7.14 -24.15 -9.32
CA GLY A 100 7.72 -23.72 -8.05
C GLY A 100 7.58 -22.22 -7.78
N LEU A 101 6.66 -21.53 -8.46
CA LEU A 101 6.48 -20.07 -8.31
C LEU A 101 5.56 -19.69 -7.15
N CYS A 102 4.76 -20.62 -6.63
CA CYS A 102 3.95 -20.39 -5.45
C CYS A 102 3.95 -21.64 -4.55
N CYS A 103 4.00 -21.43 -3.24
CA CYS A 103 3.92 -22.49 -2.24
C CYS A 103 2.46 -22.86 -1.90
N TYR A 104 1.52 -21.96 -2.19
CA TYR A 104 0.09 -22.20 -2.01
C TYR A 104 -0.72 -21.49 -3.08
N GLY A 105 -1.85 -22.10 -3.47
CA GLY A 105 -2.82 -21.50 -4.36
C GLY A 105 -4.20 -22.10 -4.16
N MET A 106 -5.23 -21.25 -4.16
CA MET A 106 -6.63 -21.65 -4.03
C MET A 106 -7.50 -20.79 -4.92
N SER A 107 -8.43 -21.42 -5.64
CA SER A 107 -9.51 -20.75 -6.38
C SER A 107 -10.84 -20.88 -5.65
N SER A 108 -11.69 -19.85 -5.72
CA SER A 108 -13.07 -19.90 -5.24
C SER A 108 -13.94 -20.84 -6.09
N GLN A 109 -14.79 -21.62 -5.46
CA GLN A 109 -15.80 -22.47 -6.13
C GLN A 109 -17.12 -21.74 -6.36
N ASP A 110 -17.44 -20.78 -5.49
CA ASP A 110 -18.65 -19.98 -5.57
C ASP A 110 -18.42 -18.52 -5.15
N LYS A 111 -19.47 -17.71 -5.28
CA LYS A 111 -19.44 -16.29 -4.94
C LYS A 111 -19.12 -16.03 -3.47
N GLN A 112 -19.60 -16.86 -2.54
CA GLN A 112 -19.34 -16.66 -1.12
C GLN A 112 -17.86 -16.90 -0.80
N GLU A 113 -17.26 -17.90 -1.42
CA GLU A 113 -15.83 -18.12 -1.34
C GLU A 113 -15.05 -16.97 -1.98
N SER A 114 -15.43 -16.47 -3.16
CA SER A 114 -14.76 -15.31 -3.77
C SER A 114 -14.77 -14.09 -2.85
N GLU A 115 -15.90 -13.82 -2.19
CA GLU A 115 -16.03 -12.73 -1.22
C GLU A 115 -15.14 -12.92 0.01
N LYS A 116 -15.03 -14.14 0.54
CA LYS A 116 -14.10 -14.48 1.63
C LYS A 116 -12.65 -14.29 1.21
N LEU A 117 -12.30 -14.73 0.00
CA LEU A 117 -10.93 -14.62 -0.52
C LEU A 117 -10.53 -13.14 -0.76
N TRP A 118 -11.47 -12.29 -1.20
CA TRP A 118 -11.28 -10.83 -1.32
C TRP A 118 -11.20 -10.09 0.01
N GLY A 119 -11.72 -10.68 1.09
CA GLY A 119 -11.89 -10.06 2.40
C GLY A 119 -10.68 -9.25 2.88
N PRO A 120 -9.48 -9.85 2.98
CA PRO A 120 -8.29 -9.15 3.48
C PRO A 120 -7.93 -7.92 2.64
N ARG A 121 -8.01 -8.04 1.32
CA ARG A 121 -7.65 -6.95 0.40
C ARG A 121 -8.64 -5.79 0.46
N ARG A 122 -9.93 -6.05 0.70
CA ARG A 122 -10.96 -5.00 0.86
C ARG A 122 -10.91 -4.32 2.22
N SER A 123 -10.42 -5.02 3.25
CA SER A 123 -10.50 -4.56 4.64
C SER A 123 -9.20 -3.96 5.19
N VAL A 124 -8.05 -4.11 4.52
CA VAL A 124 -6.72 -3.70 5.03
C VAL A 124 -6.65 -2.25 5.53
N ILE A 125 -7.23 -1.29 4.79
CA ILE A 125 -7.23 0.12 5.23
C ILE A 125 -8.13 0.33 6.44
N THR A 126 -9.26 -0.37 6.51
CA THR A 126 -10.14 -0.34 7.69
C THR A 126 -9.44 -0.93 8.91
N ALA A 127 -8.72 -2.04 8.74
CA ALA A 127 -7.90 -2.66 9.79
C ALA A 127 -6.84 -1.69 10.33
N CYS A 128 -6.20 -0.90 9.47
CA CYS A 128 -5.21 0.09 9.88
C CYS A 128 -5.76 1.18 10.80
N LYS A 129 -7.03 1.57 10.62
CA LYS A 129 -7.63 2.62 11.47
C LYS A 129 -7.71 2.17 12.93
N ALA A 130 -8.01 0.89 13.17
CA ALA A 130 -8.02 0.31 14.51
C ALA A 130 -6.61 0.27 15.16
N THR A 131 -5.56 0.38 14.35
CA THR A 131 -4.17 0.37 14.84
C THR A 131 -3.72 1.72 15.38
N GLY A 132 -4.19 2.83 14.78
CA GLY A 132 -3.79 4.19 15.11
C GLY A 132 -3.87 5.15 13.92
N THR A 133 -3.05 6.21 13.93
CA THR A 133 -3.04 7.18 12.83
C THR A 133 -2.40 6.54 11.59
N VAL A 134 -3.11 6.56 10.47
CA VAL A 134 -2.67 5.94 9.22
C VAL A 134 -2.08 7.01 8.29
N PHE A 135 -0.88 6.75 7.80
CA PHE A 135 -0.23 7.51 6.73
C PHE A 135 -0.08 6.61 5.51
N LYS A 136 -0.70 6.99 4.40
CA LYS A 136 -0.66 6.24 3.15
C LYS A 136 0.06 7.04 2.08
N PHE A 137 0.95 6.39 1.37
CA PHE A 137 1.72 6.94 0.27
C PHE A 137 1.37 6.20 -1.02
N ASP A 138 0.76 6.90 -1.97
CA ASP A 138 0.37 6.33 -3.26
C ASP A 138 1.46 6.50 -4.30
N LEU A 139 2.03 5.38 -4.72
CA LEU A 139 3.14 5.25 -5.65
C LEU A 139 2.70 4.75 -7.01
N THR A 140 3.37 5.23 -8.06
CA THR A 140 3.39 4.57 -9.36
C THR A 140 4.81 4.04 -9.60
N ILE A 141 4.97 2.72 -9.71
CA ILE A 141 6.27 2.05 -9.94
C ILE A 141 6.09 0.85 -10.87
N THR A 142 7.16 0.40 -11.53
CA THR A 142 7.09 -0.86 -12.30
C THR A 142 7.18 -2.07 -11.38
N PRO A 143 6.66 -3.25 -11.76
CA PRO A 143 6.76 -4.48 -10.97
C PRO A 143 8.19 -4.81 -10.53
N GLU A 144 9.17 -4.56 -11.40
CA GLU A 144 10.59 -4.79 -11.15
C GLU A 144 11.17 -3.93 -10.03
N GLN A 145 10.51 -2.81 -9.69
CA GLN A 145 10.96 -1.90 -8.63
C GLN A 145 10.43 -2.30 -7.24
N LEU A 146 9.44 -3.18 -7.15
CA LEU A 146 8.81 -3.60 -5.90
C LEU A 146 9.79 -4.23 -4.88
N PRO A 147 10.71 -5.15 -5.26
CA PRO A 147 11.65 -5.74 -4.30
C PRO A 147 12.51 -4.69 -3.60
N GLU A 148 12.96 -3.70 -4.36
CA GLU A 148 13.81 -2.64 -3.82
C GLU A 148 13.05 -1.65 -2.96
N LEU A 149 11.81 -1.31 -3.33
CA LEU A 149 10.93 -0.51 -2.47
C LEU A 149 10.79 -1.20 -1.11
N VAL A 150 10.58 -2.50 -1.08
CA VAL A 150 10.44 -3.25 0.18
C VAL A 150 11.74 -3.21 1.00
N HIS A 151 12.90 -3.41 0.38
CA HIS A 151 14.17 -3.28 1.06
C HIS A 151 14.39 -1.87 1.66
N LEU A 152 13.97 -0.82 0.95
CA LEU A 152 13.99 0.54 1.47
C LEU A 152 13.12 0.65 2.73
N LEU A 153 11.87 0.15 2.70
CA LEU A 153 10.96 0.19 3.84
C LEU A 153 11.50 -0.59 5.04
N GLU A 154 12.16 -1.72 4.81
CA GLU A 154 12.82 -2.48 5.87
C GLU A 154 13.97 -1.70 6.51
N SER A 155 14.79 -1.02 5.70
CA SER A 155 15.86 -0.16 6.20
C SER A 155 15.33 1.02 7.02
N VAL A 156 14.22 1.63 6.58
CA VAL A 156 13.53 2.71 7.32
C VAL A 156 12.98 2.18 8.64
N SER A 157 12.34 1.00 8.63
CA SER A 157 11.81 0.35 9.84
C SER A 157 12.90 0.02 10.85
N ALA A 158 14.04 -0.50 10.38
CA ALA A 158 15.18 -0.81 11.24
C ALA A 158 15.82 0.46 11.85
N SER A 159 15.95 1.51 11.03
CA SER A 159 16.44 2.82 11.48
C SER A 159 15.50 3.46 12.50
N ASP A 160 14.19 3.37 12.29
CA ASP A 160 13.19 3.89 13.24
C ASP A 160 13.30 3.15 14.58
N ARG A 161 13.46 1.82 14.56
CA ARG A 161 13.64 1.00 15.78
C ARG A 161 14.94 1.30 16.54
N THR A 162 16.03 1.60 15.85
CA THR A 162 17.32 1.93 16.50
C THR A 162 17.30 3.31 17.14
N LEU A 163 16.77 4.32 16.44
CA LEU A 163 16.56 5.67 17.00
C LEU A 163 15.63 5.63 18.22
N ALA A 164 14.62 4.78 18.16
CA ALA A 164 13.73 4.45 19.26
C ALA A 164 14.42 3.77 20.47
N SER A 165 15.54 3.09 20.25
CA SER A 165 16.26 2.30 21.26
C SER A 165 17.47 3.05 21.82
N GLY A 166 17.62 4.33 21.50
CA GLY A 166 18.67 5.22 22.01
C GLY A 166 18.49 5.58 23.49
N ASP A 167 18.66 4.59 24.36
CA ASP A 167 19.51 4.63 25.56
C ASP A 167 19.55 3.21 26.15
N GLY A 168 20.76 2.64 26.24
CA GLY A 168 21.02 1.23 26.55
C GLY A 168 20.72 0.79 27.99
N LYS A 169 19.62 1.25 28.60
CA LYS A 169 19.09 0.71 29.85
C LYS A 169 17.62 0.38 29.70
N VAL A 170 17.34 -0.91 29.88
CA VAL A 170 15.99 -1.45 30.08
C VAL A 170 15.37 -0.75 31.28
N GLN A 171 14.54 0.26 31.01
CA GLN A 171 13.45 0.66 31.87
C GLN A 171 12.36 1.23 30.96
N ARG A 172 11.20 0.56 30.87
CA ARG A 172 9.98 1.26 30.48
C ARG A 172 9.77 2.33 31.54
N VAL A 173 10.18 3.57 31.26
CA VAL A 173 9.85 4.71 32.11
C VAL A 173 8.39 5.07 31.78
N PRO A 174 7.46 5.00 32.74
CA PRO A 174 6.16 5.61 32.60
C PRO A 174 6.36 7.13 32.63
N ASP A 175 5.82 7.82 31.63
CA ASP A 175 5.64 9.27 31.61
C ASP A 175 6.92 10.12 31.74
N GLY A 176 7.68 10.23 30.64
CA GLY A 176 8.75 11.23 30.46
C GLY A 176 8.60 11.98 29.11
N PRO A 177 9.16 13.20 28.97
CA PRO A 177 8.84 14.18 27.92
C PRO A 177 9.43 13.86 26.52
N ALA A 178 9.79 12.60 26.25
CA ALA A 178 10.32 12.16 24.96
C ALA A 178 9.55 10.94 24.41
N ASN A 179 8.22 11.02 24.42
CA ASN A 179 7.35 10.12 23.66
C ASN A 179 7.46 10.48 22.16
N ALA A 180 8.55 10.07 21.51
CA ALA A 180 8.70 10.26 20.06
C ALA A 180 7.84 9.24 19.31
N ALA A 181 7.03 9.73 18.36
CA ALA A 181 6.13 8.89 17.55
C ALA A 181 6.88 7.82 16.77
N ARG A 182 6.31 6.60 16.73
CA ARG A 182 6.94 5.43 16.10
C ARG A 182 6.05 4.79 15.06
N ILE A 183 6.67 4.25 14.01
CA ILE A 183 5.96 3.43 13.03
C ILE A 183 5.70 2.05 13.63
N LYS A 184 4.42 1.70 13.81
CA LYS A 184 3.97 0.41 14.35
C LYS A 184 3.92 -0.66 13.26
N ASP A 185 3.23 -0.37 12.15
CA ASP A 185 3.22 -1.20 10.95
C ASP A 185 3.72 -0.39 9.75
N LEU A 186 4.52 -1.02 8.90
CA LEU A 186 4.96 -0.48 7.61
C LEU A 186 4.89 -1.60 6.56
N PHE A 187 4.07 -1.41 5.54
CA PHE A 187 3.81 -2.46 4.56
C PHE A 187 3.37 -1.92 3.21
N VAL A 188 3.31 -2.81 2.22
CA VAL A 188 2.88 -2.51 0.84
C VAL A 188 1.76 -3.41 0.35
N PHE A 189 0.85 -2.82 -0.41
CA PHE A 189 -0.13 -3.53 -1.22
C PHE A 189 -0.52 -2.72 -2.46
N GLY A 190 -1.16 -3.33 -3.45
CA GLY A 190 -1.72 -2.61 -4.59
C GLY A 190 -1.79 -3.41 -5.88
N GLN A 191 -1.97 -2.70 -6.98
CA GLN A 191 -2.13 -3.25 -8.31
C GLN A 191 -0.79 -3.31 -9.04
N LEU A 192 -0.18 -4.49 -9.01
CA LEU A 192 1.11 -4.69 -9.65
C LEU A 192 1.09 -4.45 -11.17
N PRO A 193 0.07 -4.86 -11.96
CA PRO A 193 0.09 -4.67 -13.41
C PRO A 193 0.09 -3.20 -13.85
N THR A 194 -0.63 -2.35 -13.13
CA THR A 194 -0.75 -0.90 -13.42
C THR A 194 0.37 -0.11 -12.76
N GLY A 195 1.07 -0.72 -11.80
CA GLY A 195 2.11 -0.07 -11.02
C GLY A 195 1.61 0.78 -9.86
N SER A 196 0.30 0.77 -9.59
CA SER A 196 -0.32 1.51 -8.48
C SER A 196 -0.06 0.79 -7.15
N ILE A 197 0.92 1.26 -6.39
CA ILE A 197 1.37 0.64 -5.13
C ILE A 197 1.09 1.59 -3.97
N HIS A 198 0.51 1.07 -2.91
CA HIS A 198 0.21 1.78 -1.68
C HIS A 198 1.22 1.35 -0.61
N VAL A 199 2.03 2.30 -0.12
CA VAL A 199 2.81 2.12 1.10
C VAL A 199 1.98 2.66 2.26
N VAL A 200 1.82 1.89 3.33
CA VAL A 200 1.05 2.31 4.51
C VAL A 200 1.92 2.20 5.75
N ALA A 201 1.92 3.28 6.53
CA ALA A 201 2.53 3.37 7.85
C ALA A 201 1.45 3.68 8.89
N THR A 202 1.40 2.90 9.98
CA THR A 202 0.56 3.21 11.15
C THR A 202 1.42 3.76 12.28
N VAL A 203 0.93 4.79 12.98
CA VAL A 203 1.61 5.41 14.13
C VAL A 203 0.73 5.27 15.36
N GLU A 204 1.34 4.81 16.47
CA GLU A 204 0.62 4.50 17.71
C GLU A 204 0.02 5.74 18.38
N PRO A 205 -1.26 5.73 18.79
CA PRO A 205 -2.00 6.91 19.28
C PRO A 205 -1.41 7.62 20.52
N GLY A 206 -0.55 6.98 21.32
CA GLY A 206 0.02 7.57 22.54
C GLY A 206 1.43 8.16 22.38
N THR A 207 2.05 7.99 21.22
CA THR A 207 3.45 8.38 21.00
C THR A 207 3.60 9.74 20.34
N CYS A 208 2.52 10.49 20.19
CA CYS A 208 2.54 11.73 19.43
C CYS A 208 1.84 12.85 20.20
N ASP A 209 2.46 14.03 20.21
CA ASP A 209 1.87 15.34 20.54
C ASP A 209 0.68 15.73 19.62
N LEU A 210 0.04 14.78 18.93
CA LEU A 210 -1.14 15.00 18.10
C LEU A 210 -2.30 15.60 18.92
N ALA A 211 -2.40 15.26 20.20
CA ALA A 211 -3.40 15.84 21.11
C ALA A 211 -3.14 17.33 21.41
N ARG A 212 -1.87 17.77 21.57
CA ARG A 212 -1.53 19.19 21.78
C ARG A 212 -1.57 20.02 20.49
N ALA A 213 -1.21 19.41 19.36
CA ALA A 213 -1.18 20.08 18.06
C ALA A 213 -2.59 20.34 17.49
N SER A 214 -3.56 19.49 17.81
CA SER A 214 -4.98 19.70 17.45
C SER A 214 -5.57 20.95 18.10
N LEU A 215 -5.16 21.29 19.33
CA LEU A 215 -5.58 22.51 20.05
C LEU A 215 -5.04 23.82 19.43
N LEU A 216 -3.96 23.76 18.64
CA LEU A 216 -3.31 24.91 18.03
C LEU A 216 -3.57 25.03 16.52
N GLY A 217 -4.35 24.12 15.93
CA GLY A 217 -4.66 24.12 14.48
C GLY A 217 -3.45 23.82 13.56
N VAL A 218 -2.30 23.41 14.13
CA VAL A 218 -1.10 23.06 13.36
C VAL A 218 -0.96 21.55 13.34
N HIS A 219 -1.50 20.89 12.31
CA HIS A 219 -1.33 19.45 12.15
C HIS A 219 0.12 19.11 11.75
N GLN A 220 0.97 18.78 12.73
CA GLN A 220 2.34 18.34 12.47
C GLN A 220 2.39 16.87 12.04
N THR A 221 3.18 16.58 11.01
CA THR A 221 3.52 15.21 10.59
C THR A 221 4.62 14.68 11.52
N PRO A 222 4.49 13.47 12.09
CA PRO A 222 5.50 12.92 13.00
C PRO A 222 6.86 12.77 12.32
N ALA A 223 7.95 12.98 13.06
CA ALA A 223 9.31 12.92 12.51
C ALA A 223 9.64 11.57 11.84
N CYS A 224 9.12 10.45 12.35
CA CYS A 224 9.27 9.13 11.75
C CYS A 224 8.61 9.04 10.35
N VAL A 225 7.42 9.63 10.20
CA VAL A 225 6.71 9.71 8.92
C VAL A 225 7.42 10.67 7.96
N THR A 226 7.94 11.79 8.46
CA THR A 226 8.76 12.71 7.65
C THR A 226 10.01 12.02 7.11
N ARG A 227 10.71 11.22 7.92
CA ARG A 227 11.85 10.41 7.45
C ARG A 227 11.44 9.41 6.37
N LEU A 228 10.32 8.70 6.56
CA LEU A 228 9.77 7.79 5.56
C LEU A 228 9.43 8.52 4.24
N LYS A 229 8.76 9.68 4.33
CA LYS A 229 8.44 10.54 3.18
C LYS A 229 9.72 10.91 2.41
N MET A 230 10.75 11.38 3.12
CA MET A 230 12.03 11.77 2.50
C MET A 230 12.78 10.57 1.89
N ALA A 231 12.73 9.40 2.52
CA ALA A 231 13.34 8.18 1.98
C ALA A 231 12.67 7.75 0.67
N LEU A 232 11.33 7.68 0.66
CA LEU A 232 10.54 7.38 -0.54
C LEU A 232 10.80 8.40 -1.65
N TYR A 233 10.81 9.67 -1.31
CA TYR A 233 11.08 10.75 -2.25
C TYR A 233 12.47 10.65 -2.89
N ASN A 234 13.51 10.50 -2.08
CA ASN A 234 14.88 10.38 -2.58
C ASN A 234 15.04 9.14 -3.47
N TRP A 235 14.40 8.03 -3.09
CA TRP A 235 14.39 6.80 -3.87
C TRP A 235 13.73 6.98 -5.24
N LEU A 236 12.57 7.64 -5.30
CA LEU A 236 11.90 7.98 -6.57
C LEU A 236 12.76 8.92 -7.43
N ARG A 237 13.38 9.94 -6.81
CA ARG A 237 14.20 10.94 -7.52
C ARG A 237 15.43 10.33 -8.19
N MET A 238 16.10 9.40 -7.52
CA MET A 238 17.31 8.75 -8.05
C MET A 238 17.01 7.91 -9.30
N ARG A 239 15.74 7.55 -9.52
CA ARG A 239 15.29 6.62 -10.57
C ARG A 239 14.66 7.33 -11.77
N LYS A 240 15.29 8.42 -12.24
CA LYS A 240 14.91 9.17 -13.48
C LYS A 240 14.76 8.31 -14.76
N THR A 241 14.92 7.01 -14.69
CA THR A 241 14.95 6.06 -15.81
C THR A 241 13.58 5.56 -16.28
N SER A 242 12.49 5.81 -15.54
CA SER A 242 11.14 5.49 -16.03
C SER A 242 10.22 6.73 -16.02
N PRO A 243 9.64 7.14 -17.16
CA PRO A 243 8.63 8.20 -17.19
C PRO A 243 7.37 7.87 -16.39
N PHE A 244 7.20 6.61 -15.96
CA PHE A 244 6.05 6.12 -15.20
C PHE A 244 6.18 6.22 -13.68
N SER A 245 7.38 6.44 -13.12
CA SER A 245 7.54 6.41 -11.65
C SER A 245 7.31 7.78 -11.00
N ARG A 246 6.04 8.19 -10.79
CA ARG A 246 5.72 9.62 -10.61
C ARG A 246 4.53 10.02 -9.71
N LEU A 247 4.18 9.25 -8.67
CA LEU A 247 3.21 9.76 -7.70
C LEU A 247 3.66 9.41 -6.28
N LEU A 248 3.54 10.35 -5.35
CA LEU A 248 3.64 10.14 -3.90
C LEU A 248 2.55 11.02 -3.30
N SER A 249 1.33 10.50 -3.15
CA SER A 249 0.27 11.21 -2.41
C SER A 249 0.29 10.76 -0.96
N LEU A 250 0.44 11.68 -0.01
CA LEU A 250 0.40 11.38 1.43
C LEU A 250 -1.02 11.60 1.98
N SER A 251 -1.78 10.56 2.28
CA SER A 251 -3.05 10.71 3.01
C SER A 251 -2.91 10.37 4.49
N LYS A 252 -3.52 11.20 5.34
CA LYS A 252 -3.63 10.97 6.78
C LYS A 252 -5.06 10.57 7.12
N ILE A 253 -5.21 9.50 7.88
CA ILE A 253 -6.52 9.04 8.37
C ILE A 253 -6.45 8.94 9.90
N SER A 254 -7.31 9.72 10.58
CA SER A 254 -7.54 9.69 12.03
C SER A 254 -8.99 9.33 12.35
N ASP A 255 -9.27 8.84 13.56
CA ASP A 255 -10.60 8.38 14.02
C ASP A 255 -11.66 9.50 14.03
N GLU A 256 -11.25 10.75 14.17
CA GLU A 256 -12.11 11.89 13.88
C GLU A 256 -12.12 12.11 12.37
N GLN A 257 -13.33 12.08 11.76
CA GLN A 257 -13.77 12.14 10.35
C GLN A 257 -12.95 12.89 9.28
N ILE A 258 -11.85 13.53 9.64
CA ILE A 258 -10.92 14.19 8.73
C ILE A 258 -10.05 13.10 8.06
N THR A 259 -10.59 12.49 7.01
CA THR A 259 -9.75 11.99 5.91
C THR A 259 -9.22 13.22 5.18
N GLN A 260 -8.14 13.81 5.68
CA GLN A 260 -7.43 14.78 4.86
C GLN A 260 -6.65 13.97 3.82
N TRP A 261 -7.28 13.85 2.65
CA TRP A 261 -6.54 13.68 1.42
C TRP A 261 -5.73 14.94 1.22
N THR A 262 -4.59 15.02 1.88
CA THR A 262 -3.46 15.71 1.28
C THR A 262 -3.03 14.84 0.08
N HIS A 263 -3.86 14.85 -0.97
CA HIS A 263 -3.29 14.98 -2.31
C HIS A 263 -2.55 16.30 -2.27
N GLN A 264 -1.38 16.28 -1.64
CA GLN A 264 -0.34 17.20 -1.98
C GLN A 264 0.11 16.65 -3.33
N PRO A 265 -0.25 17.27 -4.46
CA PRO A 265 0.79 17.47 -5.43
C PRO A 265 1.85 18.30 -4.69
N ASP A 266 2.66 17.68 -3.81
CA ASP A 266 3.94 18.21 -3.28
C ASP A 266 4.98 18.09 -4.40
N TRP A 267 4.49 18.54 -5.54
CA TRP A 267 5.06 18.76 -6.82
C TRP A 267 6.13 19.86 -6.71
N ASP A 268 5.85 20.87 -5.87
CA ASP A 268 6.54 22.16 -5.88
C ASP A 268 7.75 22.27 -4.96
N GLU A 269 7.85 21.50 -3.86
CA GLU A 269 9.11 21.51 -3.09
C GLU A 269 10.28 20.99 -3.97
N HIS A 270 9.98 20.19 -5.01
CA HIS A 270 10.91 19.17 -5.52
C HIS A 270 10.93 18.93 -7.07
N ARG A 271 10.03 19.51 -7.89
CA ARG A 271 10.10 19.65 -9.38
C ARG A 271 10.24 18.38 -10.30
N PHE A 272 9.29 17.44 -10.26
CA PHE A 272 8.92 16.31 -11.19
C PHE A 272 7.99 16.47 -12.50
N GLN A 273 6.71 16.93 -12.53
CA GLN A 273 5.95 17.51 -13.66
C GLN A 273 6.70 18.61 -14.44
N GLY A 274 6.39 18.71 -15.74
CA GLY A 274 6.87 19.83 -16.55
C GLY A 274 6.10 21.11 -16.20
N PHE A 275 6.78 22.26 -16.25
CA PHE A 275 6.16 23.58 -16.24
C PHE A 275 4.89 23.69 -17.14
N PRO A 276 4.84 23.10 -18.36
CA PRO A 276 3.67 23.24 -19.24
C PRO A 276 2.36 22.63 -18.71
N SER A 277 2.42 21.50 -17.98
CA SER A 277 1.20 20.87 -17.45
C SER A 277 0.62 21.63 -16.26
N ARG A 278 1.51 22.26 -15.46
CA ARG A 278 1.12 23.16 -14.38
C ARG A 278 0.35 24.35 -14.92
N ASP A 279 0.93 25.03 -15.91
CA ASP A 279 0.38 26.28 -16.43
C ASP A 279 -1.01 26.06 -17.04
N LEU A 280 -1.22 24.91 -17.70
CA LEU A 280 -2.53 24.50 -18.20
C LEU A 280 -3.54 24.27 -17.07
N GLN A 281 -3.16 23.56 -15.99
CA GLN A 281 -4.06 23.33 -14.84
C GLN A 281 -4.44 24.64 -14.15
N LEU A 282 -3.48 25.54 -13.95
CA LEU A 282 -3.73 26.88 -13.40
C LEU A 282 -4.64 27.70 -14.31
N SER A 283 -4.42 27.64 -15.63
CA SER A 283 -5.27 28.33 -16.62
C SER A 283 -6.71 27.82 -16.58
N ILE A 284 -6.92 26.50 -16.51
CA ILE A 284 -8.26 25.90 -16.37
C ILE A 284 -8.91 26.34 -15.06
N LYS A 285 -8.17 26.30 -13.94
CA LYS A 285 -8.68 26.71 -12.63
C LYS A 285 -9.05 28.20 -12.60
N LYS A 286 -8.22 29.08 -13.18
CA LYS A 286 -8.50 30.52 -13.30
C LYS A 286 -9.73 30.78 -14.18
N ALA A 287 -9.93 30.01 -15.26
CA ALA A 287 -11.09 30.15 -16.13
C ALA A 287 -12.41 29.68 -15.49
N TRP A 288 -12.38 28.57 -14.75
CA TRP A 288 -13.58 27.95 -14.18
C TRP A 288 -13.96 28.47 -12.79
N ASP A 289 -12.98 28.90 -11.99
CA ASP A 289 -13.20 29.46 -10.65
C ASP A 289 -12.36 30.72 -10.44
N PRO A 290 -12.70 31.83 -11.11
CA PRO A 290 -11.93 33.07 -11.06
C PRO A 290 -11.90 33.70 -9.67
N LYS A 291 -12.85 33.37 -8.80
CA LYS A 291 -12.91 33.85 -7.41
C LYS A 291 -12.22 32.91 -6.42
N GLY A 292 -11.75 31.74 -6.86
CA GLY A 292 -11.10 30.75 -6.00
C GLY A 292 -12.01 30.19 -4.89
N ILE A 293 -13.33 30.28 -5.04
CA ILE A 293 -14.28 29.86 -3.99
C ILE A 293 -14.49 28.35 -3.96
N MET A 294 -14.20 27.66 -5.05
CA MET A 294 -14.31 26.21 -5.14
C MET A 294 -13.09 25.55 -4.54
N ASN A 295 -13.28 25.08 -3.31
CA ASN A 295 -12.33 24.21 -2.60
C ASN A 295 -10.94 24.85 -2.42
N PRO A 296 -10.87 26.06 -1.82
CA PRO A 296 -9.61 26.77 -1.65
C PRO A 296 -8.62 25.97 -0.79
N TYR A 297 -7.32 26.20 -1.02
CA TYR A 297 -6.20 25.57 -0.29
C TYR A 297 -6.04 24.05 -0.45
N LYS A 298 -6.89 23.37 -1.24
CA LYS A 298 -6.75 21.91 -1.51
C LYS A 298 -5.91 21.58 -2.75
N SER A 299 -5.61 22.56 -3.59
CA SER A 299 -4.74 22.45 -4.76
C SER A 299 -3.82 23.68 -4.82
N TRP A 300 -2.99 23.82 -5.87
CA TRP A 300 -2.05 24.91 -6.11
C TRP A 300 -2.42 26.24 -5.43
N SER A 301 -1.44 26.90 -4.81
CA SER A 301 -1.63 28.24 -4.25
C SER A 301 -2.18 29.18 -5.32
N PHE A 302 -3.42 29.64 -5.13
CA PHE A 302 -4.18 30.48 -6.06
C PHE A 302 -3.66 31.93 -6.12
N ILE A 303 -2.73 32.28 -5.22
CA ILE A 303 -2.21 33.62 -5.08
C ILE A 303 -0.81 33.63 -5.68
N ASP A 304 -0.71 34.16 -6.90
CA ASP A 304 0.52 34.74 -7.40
C ASP A 304 0.88 35.91 -6.45
N THR A 305 2.03 35.84 -5.79
CA THR A 305 2.73 37.06 -5.35
C THR A 305 3.39 37.73 -6.53
#